data_AF-A0A5J4ZU77-F1
#
_entry.id   AF-A0A5J4ZU77-F1
#
_cell.length_a   1.000
_cell.length_b   1.000
_cell.length_c   1.000
_cell.angle_alpha   90.00
_cell.angle_beta   90.00
_cell.angle_gamma   90.00
#
_symmetry.space_group_name_H-M   'P 1'
#
loop_
_entity.id
_entity.type
_entity.pdbx_description
1 polymer ?
#
loop_
_entity_poly.entity_id
_entity_poly.type
_entity_poly.pdbx_seq_one_letter_code
_entity_poly.pdbx_strand_id
1 'polypeptide(L)'
;MLYSIGIQVREARAAAEKAQQLLQNVAKRKKNRQLETGGLVITEGVYGNHKALKKRDDSRETEDELASQVMDVTLPLNFLVNDSGQLKLHEGVKKSGIMGFCDPCPGERKQLHVEYTYGGEIYEGVVDDYEV
;
A
#
# COMPACT_ATOMS: atom_id res chain seq x y z
N MET A 1 -15.40 6.59 -22.61
CA MET A 1 -14.44 5.60 -22.08
C MET A 1 -13.80 6.08 -20.77
N LEU A 2 -13.18 7.27 -20.72
CA LEU A 2 -12.57 7.83 -19.50
C LEU A 2 -13.54 7.95 -18.29
N TYR A 3 -14.79 8.38 -18.52
CA TYR A 3 -15.81 8.49 -17.47
C TYR A 3 -16.11 7.15 -16.77
N SER A 4 -16.05 6.03 -17.52
CA SER A 4 -16.28 4.69 -16.96
C SER A 4 -15.12 4.21 -16.10
N ILE A 5 -13.88 4.58 -16.45
CA ILE A 5 -12.68 4.20 -15.69
C ILE A 5 -12.67 4.91 -14.34
N GLY A 6 -13.00 6.21 -14.31
CA GLY A 6 -13.07 6.98 -13.06
C GLY A 6 -14.11 6.41 -12.06
N ILE A 7 -15.25 5.93 -12.55
CA ILE A 7 -16.26 5.27 -11.69
C ILE A 7 -15.72 3.95 -11.12
N GLN A 8 -15.13 3.10 -11.97
CA GLN A 8 -14.57 1.81 -11.54
C GLN A 8 -13.47 1.99 -10.48
N VAL A 9 -12.58 2.95 -10.66
CA VAL A 9 -11.52 3.25 -9.68
C VAL A 9 -12.11 3.68 -8.34
N ARG A 10 -13.15 4.54 -8.35
CA ARG A 10 -13.82 4.99 -7.13
C ARG A 10 -14.53 3.86 -6.39
N GLU A 11 -15.21 2.97 -7.11
CA GLU A 11 -15.88 1.80 -6.53
C GLU A 11 -14.86 0.81 -5.95
N ALA A 12 -13.79 0.53 -6.69
CA ALA A 12 -12.72 -0.36 -6.25
C ALA A 12 -12.00 0.21 -5.00
N ARG A 13 -11.72 1.52 -4.98
CA ARG A 13 -11.16 2.21 -3.81
C ARG A 13 -12.09 2.11 -2.60
N ALA A 14 -13.37 2.40 -2.77
CA ALA A 14 -14.34 2.31 -1.67
C ALA A 14 -14.48 0.86 -1.13
N ALA A 15 -14.40 -0.15 -2.00
CA ALA A 15 -14.38 -1.56 -1.59
C ALA A 15 -13.10 -1.90 -0.81
N ALA A 16 -11.95 -1.43 -1.28
CA ALA A 16 -10.67 -1.63 -0.60
C ALA A 16 -10.62 -0.95 0.77
N GLU A 17 -11.10 0.30 0.89
CA GLU A 17 -11.19 1.02 2.15
C GLU A 17 -12.12 0.33 3.16
N LYS A 18 -13.27 -0.19 2.71
CA LYS A 18 -14.14 -1.03 3.55
C LYS A 18 -13.41 -2.29 4.03
N ALA A 19 -12.64 -2.94 3.16
CA ALA A 19 -11.82 -4.08 3.56
C ALA A 19 -10.76 -3.67 4.60
N GLN A 20 -10.10 -2.52 4.46
CA GLN A 20 -9.16 -2.02 5.46
C GLN A 20 -9.82 -1.81 6.84
N GLN A 21 -11.06 -1.29 6.88
CA GLN A 21 -11.82 -1.16 8.13
C GLN A 21 -12.04 -2.52 8.81
N LEU A 22 -12.34 -3.57 8.04
CA LEU A 22 -12.49 -4.93 8.58
C LEU A 22 -11.17 -5.49 9.12
N LEU A 23 -10.04 -5.11 8.52
CA LEU A 23 -8.70 -5.54 8.94
C LEU A 23 -8.17 -4.78 10.17
N GLN A 24 -8.71 -3.61 10.49
CA GLN A 24 -8.13 -2.64 11.43
C GLN A 24 -7.77 -3.23 12.79
N ASN A 25 -8.68 -3.99 13.41
CA ASN A 25 -8.43 -4.58 14.73
C ASN A 25 -7.28 -5.59 14.71
N VAL A 26 -7.23 -6.43 13.67
CA VAL A 26 -6.19 -7.46 13.53
C VAL A 26 -4.86 -6.83 13.16
N ALA A 27 -4.85 -5.85 12.23
CA ALA A 27 -3.67 -5.10 11.84
C ALA A 27 -3.04 -4.39 13.04
N LYS A 28 -3.84 -3.70 13.86
CA LYS A 28 -3.36 -3.01 15.07
C LYS A 28 -2.76 -3.99 16.08
N ARG A 29 -3.42 -5.12 16.33
CA ARG A 29 -2.90 -6.16 17.23
C ARG A 29 -1.56 -6.71 16.73
N LYS A 30 -1.46 -7.03 15.44
CA LYS A 30 -0.22 -7.52 14.82
C LYS A 30 0.90 -6.50 14.90
N LYS A 31 0.63 -5.25 14.52
CA LYS A 31 1.57 -4.13 14.62
C LYS A 31 2.10 -3.97 16.06
N ASN A 32 1.22 -3.96 17.06
CA ASN A 32 1.62 -3.82 18.46
C ASN A 32 2.52 -4.96 18.92
N ARG A 33 2.18 -6.21 18.55
CA ARG A 33 3.02 -7.37 18.86
C ARG A 33 4.42 -7.23 18.25
N GLN A 34 4.51 -6.81 16.99
CA GLN A 34 5.80 -6.59 16.33
C GLN A 34 6.58 -5.45 17.00
N LEU A 35 5.92 -4.36 17.39
CA LEU A 35 6.56 -3.27 18.12
C LEU A 35 7.14 -3.72 19.47
N GLU A 36 6.40 -4.52 20.23
CA GLU A 36 6.85 -5.08 21.53
C GLU A 36 8.06 -6.01 21.40
N THR A 37 8.16 -6.74 20.29
CA THR A 37 9.25 -7.69 20.04
C THR A 37 10.39 -7.11 19.20
N GLY A 38 10.33 -5.83 18.83
CA GLY A 38 11.30 -5.22 17.90
C GLY A 38 11.28 -5.84 16.50
N GLY A 39 10.16 -6.42 16.09
CA GLY A 39 9.96 -7.00 14.77
C GLY A 39 9.55 -5.96 13.71
N LEU A 40 9.04 -6.45 12.58
CA LEU A 40 8.70 -5.62 11.43
C LEU A 40 7.41 -4.82 11.66
N VAL A 41 7.50 -3.50 11.59
CA VAL A 41 6.35 -2.59 11.64
C VAL A 41 6.36 -1.71 10.40
N ILE A 42 5.29 -1.79 9.59
CA ILE A 42 5.14 -0.88 8.45
C ILE A 42 4.67 0.47 8.96
N THR A 43 5.47 1.52 8.71
CA THR A 43 5.21 2.89 9.14
C THR A 43 4.46 3.68 8.09
N GLU A 44 4.80 3.48 6.81
CA GLU A 44 4.09 4.01 5.66
C GLU A 44 4.09 2.97 4.53
N GLY A 45 2.97 2.82 3.84
CA GLY A 45 2.87 2.00 2.65
C GLY A 45 1.96 2.65 1.63
N VAL A 46 2.49 2.95 0.45
CA VAL A 46 1.75 3.63 -0.62
C VAL A 46 1.84 2.84 -1.91
N TYR A 47 0.70 2.51 -2.50
CA TYR A 47 0.60 1.79 -3.76
C TYR A 47 -0.08 2.65 -4.83
N GLY A 48 0.48 2.69 -6.03
CA GLY A 48 -0.13 3.40 -7.16
C GLY A 48 0.87 3.83 -8.23
N ASN A 49 0.53 4.90 -8.96
CA ASN A 49 1.30 5.34 -10.12
C ASN A 49 2.75 5.67 -9.74
N HIS A 50 3.72 5.01 -10.39
CA HIS A 50 5.14 5.20 -10.10
C HIS A 50 5.63 6.65 -10.31
N LYS A 51 5.02 7.41 -11.23
CA LYS A 51 5.35 8.82 -11.47
C LYS A 51 4.84 9.70 -10.33
N ALA A 52 3.66 9.37 -9.79
CA ALA A 52 3.10 10.08 -8.64
C ALA A 52 3.94 9.83 -7.38
N LEU A 53 4.41 8.59 -7.18
CA LEU A 53 5.29 8.24 -6.07
C LEU A 53 6.65 8.96 -6.14
N LYS A 54 7.26 9.06 -7.33
CA LYS A 54 8.54 9.79 -7.50
C LYS A 54 8.43 11.30 -7.32
N LYS A 55 7.28 11.91 -7.64
CA LYS A 55 7.06 13.36 -7.53
C LYS A 55 6.76 13.84 -6.11
N ARG A 56 6.50 12.95 -5.14
CA ARG A 56 6.36 13.35 -3.74
C ARG A 56 7.63 14.00 -3.16
N ASP A 57 8.78 13.76 -3.79
CA ASP A 57 10.08 14.29 -3.36
C ASP A 57 10.45 15.65 -4.02
N ASP A 58 9.86 15.97 -5.19
CA ASP A 58 10.16 17.17 -5.99
C ASP A 58 8.87 17.95 -6.30
N SER A 59 8.67 19.04 -5.56
CA SER A 59 7.40 19.76 -5.45
C SER A 59 6.87 20.47 -6.71
N ARG A 60 5.52 20.51 -6.80
CA ARG A 60 4.59 21.45 -7.48
C ARG A 60 4.27 21.27 -8.98
N GLU A 61 2.96 21.34 -9.22
CA GLU A 61 2.24 21.52 -10.50
C GLU A 61 1.83 20.23 -11.26
N THR A 62 1.16 19.30 -10.56
CA THR A 62 0.04 18.44 -11.04
C THR A 62 -0.46 17.53 -9.89
N GLU A 63 -0.50 18.06 -8.66
CA GLU A 63 -0.59 17.25 -7.44
C GLU A 63 -1.94 16.52 -7.27
N ASP A 64 -3.08 17.12 -7.59
CA ASP A 64 -4.39 16.52 -7.27
C ASP A 64 -4.72 15.28 -8.11
N GLU A 65 -4.52 15.32 -9.43
CA GLU A 65 -4.82 14.17 -10.29
C GLU A 65 -3.87 13.00 -10.03
N LEU A 66 -2.58 13.28 -9.82
CA LEU A 66 -1.58 12.25 -9.52
C LEU A 66 -1.69 11.72 -8.09
N ALA A 67 -2.06 12.54 -7.11
CA ALA A 67 -2.32 12.09 -5.75
C ALA A 67 -3.55 11.16 -5.69
N SER A 68 -4.56 11.37 -6.54
CA SER A 68 -5.70 10.46 -6.64
C SER A 68 -5.32 9.07 -7.19
N GLN A 69 -4.16 8.96 -7.84
CA GLN A 69 -3.60 7.73 -8.42
C GLN A 69 -2.69 6.95 -7.46
N VAL A 70 -2.67 7.31 -6.19
CA VAL A 70 -2.00 6.56 -5.12
C VAL A 70 -2.97 6.21 -3.99
N MET A 71 -2.67 5.16 -3.24
CA MET A 71 -3.50 4.67 -2.16
C MET A 71 -2.64 4.27 -0.96
N ASP A 72 -3.05 4.70 0.23
CA ASP A 72 -2.49 4.22 1.49
C ASP A 72 -2.89 2.75 1.71
N VAL A 73 -1.87 1.92 1.88
CA VAL A 73 -1.98 0.49 2.14
C VAL A 73 -1.18 0.07 3.38
N THR A 74 -0.84 1.03 4.25
CA THR A 74 -0.10 0.81 5.50
C THR A 74 -0.81 -0.19 6.42
N LEU A 75 -2.13 -0.05 6.56
CA LEU A 75 -2.95 -0.93 7.39
C LEU A 75 -2.97 -2.38 6.86
N PRO A 76 -3.34 -2.65 5.59
CA PRO A 76 -3.34 -4.01 5.07
C PRO A 76 -1.93 -4.62 5.03
N LEU A 77 -0.86 -3.84 4.83
CA LEU A 77 0.50 -4.37 4.95
C LEU A 77 0.83 -4.84 6.37
N ASN A 78 0.50 -4.06 7.41
CA ASN A 78 0.64 -4.51 8.80
C ASN A 78 -0.22 -5.75 9.11
N PHE A 79 -1.38 -5.90 8.46
CA PHE A 79 -2.16 -7.13 8.55
C PHE A 79 -1.46 -8.34 7.93
N LEU A 80 -0.69 -8.15 6.85
CA LEU A 80 0.06 -9.20 6.15
C LEU A 80 1.37 -9.61 6.84
N VAL A 81 1.88 -8.82 7.77
CA VAL A 81 3.03 -9.22 8.61
C VAL A 81 2.66 -10.46 9.44
N ASN A 82 3.49 -11.48 9.37
CA ASN A 82 3.30 -12.72 10.11
C ASN A 82 3.88 -12.64 11.53
N ASP A 83 3.66 -13.66 12.36
CA ASP A 83 4.14 -13.67 13.75
C ASP A 83 5.68 -13.67 13.86
N SER A 84 6.37 -14.12 12.81
CA SER A 84 7.84 -14.12 12.70
C SER A 84 8.40 -12.78 12.19
N GLY A 85 7.57 -11.75 12.01
CA GLY A 85 8.01 -10.43 11.57
C GLY A 85 8.37 -10.35 10.08
N GLN A 86 7.77 -11.19 9.23
CA GLN A 86 7.96 -11.12 7.78
C GLN A 86 6.68 -10.65 7.10
N LEU A 87 6.82 -9.71 6.16
CA LEU A 87 5.73 -9.30 5.27
C LEU A 87 5.50 -10.39 4.22
N LYS A 88 4.27 -10.91 4.13
CA LYS A 88 3.90 -11.91 3.14
C LYS A 88 3.28 -11.26 1.91
N LEU A 89 4.09 -11.08 0.87
CA LEU A 89 3.64 -10.82 -0.49
C LEU A 89 3.80 -12.11 -1.32
N HIS A 90 3.05 -12.23 -2.42
CA HIS A 90 3.10 -13.40 -3.29
C HIS A 90 3.58 -12.99 -4.68
N GLU A 91 4.63 -13.66 -5.17
CA GLU A 91 5.17 -13.46 -6.51
C GLU A 91 4.10 -13.74 -7.57
N GLY A 92 4.05 -12.92 -8.61
CA GLY A 92 3.09 -13.07 -9.72
C GLY A 92 1.65 -12.65 -9.37
N VAL A 93 1.36 -12.31 -8.11
CA VAL A 93 0.07 -11.72 -7.70
C VAL A 93 0.17 -10.20 -7.75
N LYS A 94 -0.67 -9.59 -8.59
CA LYS A 94 -0.84 -8.13 -8.64
C LYS A 94 -1.17 -7.60 -7.24
N LYS A 95 -0.54 -6.50 -6.81
CA LYS A 95 -0.84 -5.92 -5.50
C LYS A 95 -2.29 -5.43 -5.40
N SER A 96 -2.91 -5.02 -6.51
CA SER A 96 -4.35 -4.68 -6.56
C SER A 96 -5.29 -5.86 -6.27
N GLY A 97 -4.81 -7.11 -6.31
CA GLY A 97 -5.56 -8.30 -5.89
C GLY A 97 -5.49 -8.60 -4.39
N ILE A 98 -4.70 -7.84 -3.63
CA ILE A 98 -4.56 -8.00 -2.18
C ILE A 98 -5.76 -7.36 -1.47
N MET A 99 -6.28 -8.00 -0.43
CA MET A 99 -7.35 -7.43 0.38
C MET A 99 -6.93 -6.09 0.98
N GLY A 100 -7.77 -5.06 0.80
CA GLY A 100 -7.46 -3.71 1.25
C GLY A 100 -6.65 -2.89 0.24
N PHE A 101 -6.37 -3.44 -0.94
CA PHE A 101 -5.78 -2.73 -2.09
C PHE A 101 -6.83 -2.60 -3.22
N CYS A 102 -6.61 -1.65 -4.12
CA CYS A 102 -7.25 -1.58 -5.43
C CYS A 102 -6.22 -1.12 -6.47
N ASP A 103 -6.55 -1.13 -7.77
CA ASP A 103 -5.76 -0.44 -8.81
C ASP A 103 -6.20 1.04 -8.88
N PRO A 104 -5.42 2.00 -8.34
CA PRO A 104 -5.81 3.41 -8.36
C PRO A 104 -5.56 4.10 -9.70
N CYS A 105 -4.88 3.44 -10.64
CA CYS A 105 -4.47 4.02 -11.93
C CYS A 105 -4.43 2.94 -13.04
N PRO A 106 -5.60 2.46 -13.51
CA PRO A 106 -5.66 1.46 -14.56
C PRO A 106 -4.94 1.91 -15.83
N GLY A 107 -4.15 1.02 -16.41
CA GLY A 107 -3.34 1.30 -17.61
C GLY A 107 -1.97 1.94 -17.32
N GLU A 108 -1.75 2.43 -16.10
CA GLU A 108 -0.46 2.98 -15.68
C GLU A 108 0.36 1.94 -14.90
N ARG A 109 1.70 2.09 -14.96
CA ARG A 109 2.63 1.27 -14.17
C ARG A 109 2.53 1.64 -12.69
N LYS A 110 2.43 0.61 -11.85
CA LYS A 110 2.27 0.74 -10.41
C LYS A 110 3.49 0.22 -9.66
N GLN A 111 3.75 0.84 -8.53
CA GLN A 111 4.73 0.41 -7.55
C GLN A 111 4.13 0.46 -6.15
N LEU A 112 4.69 -0.37 -5.28
CA LEU A 112 4.48 -0.29 -3.85
C LEU A 112 5.74 0.29 -3.21
N HIS A 113 5.58 1.43 -2.55
CA HIS A 113 6.59 2.04 -1.69
C HIS A 113 6.26 1.70 -0.24
N VAL A 114 7.27 1.31 0.54
CA VAL A 114 7.13 0.88 1.92
C VAL A 114 8.23 1.47 2.77
N GLU A 115 7.85 2.19 3.81
CA GLU A 115 8.72 2.51 4.94
C GLU A 115 8.36 1.60 6.12
N TYR A 116 9.38 1.11 6.81
CA TYR A 116 9.18 0.22 7.93
C TYR A 116 10.29 0.33 8.96
N THR A 117 9.98 -0.10 10.18
CA THR A 117 10.99 -0.35 11.20
C THR A 117 11.21 -1.83 11.42
N TYR A 118 12.47 -2.21 11.69
CA TYR A 118 12.84 -3.55 12.10
C TYR A 118 14.00 -3.45 13.10
N GLY A 119 13.83 -4.02 14.30
CA GLY A 119 14.81 -3.85 15.38
C GLY A 119 14.97 -2.41 15.87
N GLY A 120 14.00 -1.52 15.59
CA GLY A 120 14.05 -0.09 15.93
C GLY A 120 14.71 0.80 14.87
N GLU A 121 15.35 0.22 13.87
CA GLU A 121 15.95 0.93 12.74
C GLU A 121 14.92 1.18 11.63
N ILE A 122 15.08 2.27 10.88
CA ILE A 122 14.18 2.67 9.79
C ILE A 122 14.76 2.19 8.45
N TYR A 123 13.89 1.66 7.60
CA TYR A 123 14.21 1.18 6.26
C TYR A 123 13.13 1.60 5.26
N GLU A 124 13.52 1.58 3.99
CA GLU A 124 12.65 1.90 2.86
C GLU A 124 12.83 0.84 1.77
N GLY A 125 11.76 0.51 1.05
CA GLY A 125 11.78 -0.37 -0.10
C GLY A 125 10.74 0.00 -1.15
N VAL A 126 11.07 -0.24 -2.41
CA VAL A 126 10.17 -0.07 -3.56
C VAL A 126 10.14 -1.36 -4.35
N VAL A 127 8.94 -1.87 -4.61
CA VAL A 127 8.73 -3.09 -5.42
C VAL A 127 7.73 -2.82 -6.53
N ASP A 128 7.94 -3.45 -7.69
CA ASP A 128 6.98 -3.39 -8.79
C ASP A 128 5.71 -4.22 -8.49
N ASP A 129 4.64 -4.00 -9.27
CA ASP A 129 3.31 -4.56 -9.03
C ASP A 129 3.26 -6.10 -8.86
N TYR A 130 4.20 -6.83 -9.45
CA TYR A 130 4.25 -8.31 -9.42
C TYR A 130 5.39 -8.89 -8.59
N GLU A 131 6.28 -8.04 -8.04
CA GLU A 131 7.47 -8.46 -7.30
C GLU A 131 7.19 -8.62 -5.79
N VAL A 132 8.11 -9.26 -5.06
CA VAL A 132 8.00 -9.63 -3.64
C VAL A 132 9.14 -9.04 -2.83
#